data_AF-A0A225VCL7-F1
#
_entry.id   AF-A0A225VCL7-F1
#
_cell.length_a   1.000
_cell.length_b   1.000
_cell.length_c   1.000
_cell.angle_alpha   90.00
_cell.angle_beta   90.00
_cell.angle_gamma   90.00
#
_symmetry.space_group_name_H-M   'P 1'
#
loop_
_entity.id
_entity.type
_entity.pdbx_description
1 polymer ?
#
loop_
_entity_poly.entity_id
_entity_poly.type
_entity_poly.pdbx_seq_one_letter_code
_entity_poly.pdbx_strand_id
1 'polypeptide(L)'
;MLPGGKKMILRKDCGIILDGQNIILEIWRWDSKAQRAGTPPSDPVTITLNDSLVFTFRDRNSISIKFAPCPGIFVDFACGECLRRTDLYFDHGRRVTDGSHRGKLPDFVGATEANRA
;
A
#
# COMPACT_ATOMS: atom_id res chain seq x y z
N MET A 1 -25.70 -1.85 10.71
CA MET A 1 -25.23 -2.26 9.37
C MET A 1 -26.33 -1.91 8.39
N LEU A 2 -26.10 -1.00 7.45
CA LEU A 2 -27.12 -0.63 6.47
C LEU A 2 -27.33 -1.80 5.49
N PRO A 3 -28.57 -2.28 5.29
CA PRO A 3 -28.87 -3.34 4.32
C PRO A 3 -28.58 -2.82 2.91
N GLY A 4 -27.72 -3.52 2.17
CA GLY A 4 -27.34 -3.16 0.78
C GLY A 4 -25.97 -2.50 0.60
N GLY A 5 -25.20 -2.29 1.66
CA GLY A 5 -23.85 -1.70 1.55
C GLY A 5 -22.82 -2.64 0.89
N LYS A 6 -21.98 -2.11 -0.02
CA LYS A 6 -20.81 -2.83 -0.54
C LYS A 6 -19.79 -3.06 0.57
N LYS A 7 -19.06 -4.16 0.49
CA LYS A 7 -17.92 -4.49 1.37
C LYS A 7 -16.69 -4.73 0.53
N MET A 8 -15.52 -4.45 1.09
CA MET A 8 -14.26 -4.75 0.43
C MET A 8 -13.30 -5.41 1.40
N ILE A 9 -12.61 -6.45 0.93
CA ILE A 9 -11.58 -7.19 1.67
C ILE A 9 -10.28 -7.07 0.90
N LEU A 10 -9.27 -6.49 1.54
CA LEU A 10 -7.91 -6.42 1.00
C LEU A 10 -7.03 -7.44 1.73
N ARG A 11 -6.52 -8.42 0.99
CA ARG A 11 -5.59 -9.43 1.49
C ARG A 11 -4.19 -9.17 0.96
N LYS A 12 -3.21 -9.93 1.44
CA LYS A 12 -1.81 -9.85 1.00
C LYS A 12 -1.63 -10.09 -0.50
N ASP A 13 -2.49 -10.92 -1.10
CA ASP A 13 -2.39 -11.46 -2.46
C ASP A 13 -3.50 -10.98 -3.40
N CYS A 14 -4.66 -10.61 -2.87
CA CYS A 14 -5.84 -10.23 -3.64
C CYS A 14 -6.70 -9.15 -2.98
N GLY A 15 -7.52 -8.48 -3.81
CA GLY A 15 -8.64 -7.66 -3.39
C GLY A 15 -9.97 -8.33 -3.77
N ILE A 16 -10.99 -8.16 -2.93
CA ILE A 16 -12.31 -8.75 -3.11
C ILE A 16 -13.37 -7.68 -2.81
N ILE A 17 -14.35 -7.51 -3.70
CA ILE A 17 -15.54 -6.68 -3.48
C ILE A 17 -16.73 -7.60 -3.31
N LEU A 18 -17.52 -7.35 -2.26
CA LEU A 18 -18.76 -8.07 -1.97
C LEU A 18 -19.93 -7.10 -1.90
N ASP A 19 -21.13 -7.61 -2.13
CA ASP A 19 -22.36 -6.87 -1.84
C ASP A 19 -22.75 -6.96 -0.34
N GLY A 20 -23.91 -6.38 -0.01
CA GLY A 20 -24.44 -6.40 1.36
C GLY A 20 -24.80 -7.80 1.87
N GLN A 21 -25.00 -8.76 0.97
CA GLN A 21 -25.35 -10.15 1.26
C GLN A 21 -24.12 -11.09 1.29
N ASN A 22 -22.91 -10.54 1.16
CA ASN A 22 -21.65 -11.26 1.05
C ASN A 22 -21.50 -12.08 -0.25
N ILE A 23 -22.19 -11.69 -1.31
CA ILE A 23 -21.97 -12.23 -2.66
C ILE A 23 -20.73 -11.54 -3.24
N ILE A 24 -19.80 -12.34 -3.77
CA ILE A 24 -18.59 -11.82 -4.42
C ILE A 24 -19.01 -11.16 -5.74
N LEU A 25 -18.79 -9.86 -5.84
CA LEU A 25 -18.99 -9.09 -7.07
C LEU A 25 -17.74 -9.15 -7.94
N GLU A 26 -16.58 -8.89 -7.34
CA GLU A 26 -15.29 -8.88 -8.04
C GLU A 26 -14.17 -9.45 -7.16
N ILE A 27 -13.21 -10.10 -7.81
CA ILE A 27 -11.98 -10.59 -7.18
C ILE A 27 -10.81 -10.40 -8.14
N TRP A 28 -9.71 -9.84 -7.64
CA TRP A 28 -8.49 -9.69 -8.41
C TRP A 28 -7.25 -9.94 -7.54
N ARG A 29 -6.14 -10.30 -8.18
CA ARG A 29 -4.83 -10.49 -7.56
C ARG A 29 -3.97 -9.26 -7.78
N TRP A 30 -3.05 -9.01 -6.85
CA TRP A 30 -2.07 -7.92 -7.01
C TRP A 30 -1.04 -8.22 -8.10
N ASP A 31 -0.70 -9.50 -8.28
CA ASP A 31 0.13 -9.96 -9.39
C ASP A 31 -0.74 -10.27 -10.60
N SER A 32 -0.65 -9.42 -11.63
CA SER A 32 -1.40 -9.57 -12.89
C SER A 32 -0.98 -10.81 -13.69
N LYS A 33 0.20 -11.37 -13.43
CA LYS A 33 0.70 -12.58 -14.09
C LYS A 33 0.25 -13.86 -13.40
N ALA A 34 -0.33 -13.76 -12.20
CA ALA A 34 -0.80 -14.92 -11.48
C ALA A 34 -1.98 -15.59 -12.20
N GLN A 35 -2.11 -16.91 -12.05
CA GLN A 35 -3.27 -17.61 -12.59
C GLN A 35 -4.57 -17.08 -11.98
N ARG A 36 -5.56 -16.83 -12.84
CA ARG A 36 -6.86 -16.24 -12.45
C ARG A 36 -6.68 -14.91 -11.71
N ALA A 37 -5.79 -14.05 -12.20
CA ALA A 37 -5.53 -12.75 -11.59
C ALA A 37 -6.77 -11.84 -11.56
N GLY A 38 -7.75 -12.03 -12.45
CA GLY A 38 -8.86 -11.09 -12.56
C GLY A 38 -8.38 -9.69 -12.95
N THR A 39 -9.26 -8.70 -12.80
CA THR A 39 -8.95 -7.30 -13.12
C THR A 39 -9.38 -6.43 -11.94
N PRO A 40 -8.51 -5.56 -11.41
CA PRO A 40 -8.94 -4.58 -10.42
C PRO A 40 -9.98 -3.62 -11.01
N PRO A 41 -10.85 -3.03 -10.17
CA PRO A 41 -11.82 -2.05 -10.64
C PRO A 41 -11.14 -0.84 -11.28
N SER A 42 -11.58 -0.47 -12.49
CA SER A 42 -11.06 0.70 -13.21
C SER A 42 -11.47 2.02 -12.56
N ASP A 43 -12.67 2.05 -11.98
CA ASP A 43 -13.23 3.22 -11.30
C ASP A 43 -13.00 3.15 -9.78
N PRO A 44 -12.80 4.29 -9.10
CA PRO A 44 -12.65 4.31 -7.64
C PRO A 44 -13.88 3.74 -6.93
N VAL A 45 -13.63 2.78 -6.04
CA VAL A 45 -14.68 2.14 -5.24
C VAL A 45 -14.86 2.93 -3.96
N THR A 46 -16.08 3.45 -3.76
CA THR A 46 -16.45 4.21 -2.56
C THR A 46 -17.38 3.39 -1.67
N ILE A 47 -17.06 3.29 -0.38
CA ILE A 47 -17.81 2.53 0.61
C ILE A 47 -18.06 3.43 1.83
N THR A 48 -19.33 3.63 2.17
CA THR A 48 -19.72 4.30 3.41
C THR A 48 -19.52 3.34 4.58
N LEU A 49 -18.56 3.65 5.45
CA LEU A 49 -18.26 2.83 6.63
C LEU A 49 -19.29 3.07 7.74
N ASN A 50 -19.69 4.32 7.93
CA ASN A 50 -20.73 4.77 8.84
C ASN A 50 -21.24 6.16 8.39
N ASP A 51 -22.15 6.76 9.15
CA ASP A 51 -22.77 8.07 8.84
C ASP A 51 -21.77 9.22 8.73
N SER A 52 -20.54 9.02 9.18
CA SER A 52 -19.48 10.03 9.24
C SER A 52 -18.25 9.69 8.40
N LEU A 53 -18.11 8.47 7.89
CA LEU A 53 -16.86 7.99 7.27
C LEU A 53 -17.11 7.35 5.91
N VAL A 54 -16.31 7.78 4.95
CA VAL A 54 -16.29 7.26 3.58
C VAL A 54 -14.90 6.75 3.28
N PHE A 55 -14.85 5.50 2.85
CA PHE A 55 -13.66 4.84 2.35
C PHE A 55 -13.64 4.93 0.83
N THR A 56 -12.48 5.26 0.24
CA THR A 56 -12.28 5.27 -1.20
C THR A 56 -11.03 4.50 -1.56
N PHE A 57 -11.21 3.47 -2.40
CA PHE A 57 -10.14 2.68 -2.99
C PHE A 57 -10.00 3.02 -4.47
N ARG A 58 -8.81 3.42 -4.89
CA ARG A 58 -8.47 3.62 -6.29
C ARG A 58 -7.51 2.54 -6.78
N ASP A 59 -6.46 2.34 -6.01
CA ASP A 59 -5.45 1.31 -6.23
C ASP A 59 -4.76 1.00 -4.89
N ARG A 60 -3.84 0.04 -4.90
CA ARG A 60 -3.12 -0.41 -3.69
C ARG A 60 -2.30 0.70 -3.01
N ASN A 61 -1.88 1.70 -3.77
CA ASN A 61 -1.07 2.80 -3.29
C ASN A 61 -1.95 4.00 -2.89
N SER A 62 -3.15 4.10 -3.47
CA SER A 62 -4.11 5.16 -3.25
C SER A 62 -5.38 4.64 -2.57
N ILE A 63 -5.32 4.54 -1.26
CA ILE A 63 -6.47 4.23 -0.38
C ILE A 63 -6.65 5.39 0.59
N SER A 64 -7.84 5.96 0.65
CA SER A 64 -8.16 7.10 1.51
C SER A 64 -9.42 6.85 2.33
N ILE A 65 -9.44 7.36 3.55
CA ILE A 65 -10.62 7.43 4.40
C ILE A 65 -10.86 8.90 4.76
N LYS A 66 -12.08 9.37 4.54
CA LYS A 66 -12.49 10.77 4.76
C LYS A 66 -13.74 10.86 5.60
N PHE A 67 -13.88 11.97 6.31
CA PHE A 67 -15.12 12.30 6.99
C PHE A 67 -16.14 12.90 6.03
N ALA A 68 -17.38 12.44 6.07
CA ALA A 68 -18.52 13.01 5.35
C ALA A 68 -19.72 13.07 6.31
N PRO A 69 -20.52 14.16 6.40
CA PRO A 69 -20.55 15.36 5.58
C PRO A 69 -20.14 16.57 6.43
N CYS A 70 -18.91 16.60 6.95
CA CYS A 70 -18.40 17.77 7.68
C CYS A 70 -17.63 18.69 6.71
N PRO A 71 -18.28 19.66 6.03
CA PRO A 71 -17.56 20.64 5.24
C PRO A 71 -16.58 21.39 6.16
N GLY A 72 -15.29 21.33 5.83
CA GLY A 72 -14.21 22.00 6.57
C GLY A 72 -13.28 21.08 7.36
N ILE A 73 -13.61 19.80 7.56
CA ILE A 73 -12.71 18.82 8.19
C ILE A 73 -12.26 17.82 7.12
N PHE A 74 -11.10 18.12 6.52
CA PHE A 74 -10.41 17.19 5.62
C PHE A 74 -9.29 16.48 6.39
N VAL A 75 -9.63 15.34 6.98
CA VAL A 75 -8.64 14.38 7.47
C VAL A 75 -8.63 13.23 6.48
N ASP A 76 -7.55 13.13 5.70
CA ASP A 76 -7.31 12.03 4.78
C ASP A 76 -6.33 11.06 5.44
N PHE A 77 -6.80 9.85 5.72
CA PHE A 77 -5.91 8.77 6.14
C PHE A 77 -5.45 8.01 4.89
N ALA A 78 -4.21 8.27 4.48
CA ALA A 78 -3.55 7.51 3.43
C ALA A 78 -3.23 6.08 3.94
N CYS A 79 -4.12 5.14 3.65
CA CYS A 79 -4.00 3.74 4.06
C CYS A 79 -3.39 2.84 2.96
N GLY A 80 -2.86 3.42 1.89
CA GLY A 80 -2.18 2.69 0.83
C GLY A 80 -0.82 2.13 1.27
N GLU A 81 -0.11 1.48 0.35
CA GLU A 81 1.27 0.99 0.58
C GLU A 81 2.32 2.08 0.91
N CYS A 82 1.93 3.32 1.21
CA CYS A 82 2.83 4.42 1.57
C CYS A 82 3.67 4.17 2.83
N LEU A 83 3.41 3.10 3.61
CA LEU A 83 4.27 2.68 4.71
C LEU A 83 5.35 1.64 4.30
N ARG A 84 5.32 1.16 3.06
CA ARG A 84 6.30 0.24 2.50
C ARG A 84 7.40 1.06 1.84
N ARG A 85 8.66 0.86 2.26
CA ARG A 85 9.82 1.46 1.61
C ARG A 85 9.77 1.15 0.11
N THR A 86 9.67 2.20 -0.69
CA THR A 86 9.81 2.14 -2.15
C THR A 86 11.27 2.12 -2.57
N ASP A 87 12.18 2.45 -1.65
CA ASP A 87 13.62 2.41 -1.81
C ASP A 87 14.25 1.19 -1.12
N LEU A 88 15.16 0.51 -1.82
CA LEU A 88 16.08 -0.43 -1.19
C LEU A 88 17.14 0.37 -0.43
N TYR A 89 17.68 -0.22 0.64
CA TYR A 89 18.72 0.41 1.45
C TYR A 89 19.94 0.86 0.61
N PHE A 90 20.17 0.17 -0.51
CA PHE A 90 21.29 0.41 -1.42
C PHE A 90 20.99 1.42 -2.53
N ASP A 91 19.75 1.84 -2.72
CA ASP A 91 19.38 2.75 -3.82
C ASP A 91 20.00 4.15 -3.64
N HIS A 92 20.29 4.53 -2.39
CA HIS A 92 20.97 5.79 -2.05
C HIS A 92 22.46 5.60 -1.71
N GLY A 93 22.98 4.37 -1.87
CA GLY A 93 24.36 4.05 -1.56
C GLY A 93 25.32 4.63 -2.58
N ARG A 94 26.01 5.74 -2.24
CA ARG A 94 27.05 6.30 -3.09
C ARG A 94 28.33 5.48 -2.98
N ARG A 95 28.81 4.92 -4.10
CA ARG A 95 30.10 4.24 -4.14
C ARG A 95 31.23 5.20 -3.78
N VAL A 96 32.16 4.71 -2.98
CA VAL A 96 33.37 5.47 -2.64
C VAL A 96 34.17 5.70 -3.92
N THR A 97 34.43 6.95 -4.28
CA THR A 97 35.09 7.33 -5.54
C THR A 97 36.60 7.50 -5.41
N ASP A 98 37.12 7.55 -4.17
CA ASP A 98 38.52 7.85 -3.88
C ASP A 98 39.06 7.07 -2.66
N GLY A 99 40.38 6.94 -2.54
CA GLY A 99 41.06 6.23 -1.45
C GLY A 99 41.08 4.69 -1.58
N SER A 100 41.61 4.01 -0.56
CA SER A 100 41.82 2.55 -0.51
C SER A 100 40.55 1.70 -0.62
N HIS A 101 39.38 2.30 -0.37
CA HIS A 101 38.07 1.65 -0.44
C HIS A 101 37.27 2.02 -1.70
N ARG A 102 37.93 2.64 -2.70
CA ARG A 102 37.32 3.01 -3.98
C ARG A 102 36.58 1.83 -4.62
N GLY A 103 35.33 2.07 -5.03
CA GLY A 103 34.44 1.09 -5.66
C GLY A 103 33.55 0.31 -4.69
N LYS A 104 33.79 0.35 -3.38
CA LYS A 104 32.94 -0.30 -2.37
C LYS A 104 31.71 0.55 -2.03
N LEU A 105 30.60 -0.10 -1.68
CA LEU A 105 29.49 0.57 -1.00
C LEU A 105 29.87 0.74 0.49
N PRO A 106 29.64 1.92 1.09
CA PRO A 106 30.12 2.24 2.44
C PRO A 106 29.57 1.33 3.54
N ASP A 107 28.37 0.76 3.39
CA ASP A 107 27.82 -0.22 4.36
C ASP A 107 28.59 -1.54 4.41
N PHE A 108 29.45 -1.82 3.42
CA PHE A 108 30.36 -2.98 3.44
C PHE A 108 31.69 -2.71 4.15
N VAL A 109 31.94 -1.48 4.62
CA VAL A 109 33.22 -1.07 5.23
C VAL A 109 33.17 -1.13 6.77
N GLY A 110 32.00 -1.37 7.38
CA GLY A 110 31.80 -1.24 8.83
C GLY A 110 31.26 -2.49 9.54
N ALA A 111 31.86 -3.66 9.36
CA ALA A 111 31.53 -4.83 10.20
C ALA A 111 32.74 -5.64 10.70
N THR A 112 33.98 -5.18 10.48
CA THR A 112 35.16 -6.02 10.83
C THR A 112 36.34 -5.27 11.43
N GLU A 113 36.14 -4.18 12.17
CA GLU A 113 37.27 -3.55 12.90
C GLU A 113 36.84 -2.74 14.13
N ALA A 114 36.01 -3.34 14.98
CA ALA A 114 35.76 -2.86 16.34
C ALA A 114 35.97 -4.01 17.32
N ASN A 115 37.22 -4.44 17.51
CA ASN A 115 37.72 -5.15 18.71
C ASN A 115 39.18 -5.56 18.53
N ARG A 116 40.10 -4.60 18.68
CA ARG A 116 41.41 -4.86 19.29
C ARG A 116 41.76 -3.66 20.18
N ALA A 117 41.64 -3.90 21.48
CA ALA A 117 42.32 -3.15 22.52
C ALA A 117 43.84 -3.32 22.39
#